data_AF-A0A812WS43-F1
#
_entry.id   AF-A0A812WS43-F1
#
_cell.length_a   1.000
_cell.length_b   1.000
_cell.length_c   1.000
_cell.angle_alpha   90.00
_cell.angle_beta   90.00
_cell.angle_gamma   90.00
#
_symmetry.space_group_name_H-M   'P 1'
#
loop_
_entity.id
_entity.type
_entity.pdbx_description
1 polymer ?
#
loop_
_entity_poly.entity_id
_entity_poly.type
_entity_poly.pdbx_seq_one_letter_code
_entity_poly.pdbx_strand_id
1 'polypeptide(L)'
;MVLFDWLNELAGPCCITGPCFNCPGPASKGGRSHRDQILRTLRSPGHEVELAISPIGRMRGLAGYHSSLLIAGEEYYFSPTGIHCYPKIYSHPDEGVTKVFIGLSEALALLSFTTGMADVEAVFGFGSNSVRLRGRLEDPEISGVPARVRNYALAFCGPNRTWAQADGQPVGTATLIQKDGQVALGTVVYLSDKHMDVLDGYEGVPFVYRREKLSGEVYRDGKWIPKELWAYIKADSMDWYRPSEAYCCAILTNLSGSFSGTYELPLRDAEGVVRETWTHPGVPSLKSMEACLFEVGIRKERPWVMPRTIAGKRRGLGGLNLAGIVQAVREGRPPAELDEEDCRILLELTSEAEGRDKHPEPTPHEGAGPTRVPFEEALKLT
;
A
#
# COMPACT_ATOMS: atom_id res chain seq x y z
N MET A 1 27.75 44.32 13.83
CA MET A 1 28.44 43.60 14.91
C MET A 1 27.41 43.23 15.97
N VAL A 2 26.55 42.23 15.66
CA VAL A 2 25.43 41.81 16.54
C VAL A 2 25.05 40.33 16.33
N LEU A 3 25.18 39.79 15.11
CA LEU A 3 24.81 38.40 14.81
C LEU A 3 25.88 37.37 15.25
N PHE A 4 27.16 37.69 15.05
CA PHE A 4 28.28 36.79 15.43
C PHE A 4 28.51 36.73 16.94
N ASP A 5 28.35 37.85 17.66
CA ASP A 5 28.49 37.87 19.12
C ASP A 5 27.36 37.12 19.81
N TRP A 6 26.16 37.12 19.20
CA TRP A 6 25.01 36.37 19.71
C TRP A 6 25.09 34.86 19.39
N LEU A 7 25.59 34.49 18.21
CA LEU A 7 25.92 33.09 17.91
C LEU A 7 26.96 32.55 18.91
N ASN A 8 27.92 33.38 19.35
CA ASN A 8 28.91 33.03 20.37
C ASN A 8 28.36 32.98 21.82
N GLU A 9 27.19 33.55 22.09
CA GLU A 9 26.49 33.42 23.38
C GLU A 9 25.61 32.15 23.43
N LEU A 10 24.97 31.79 22.31
CA LEU A 10 24.18 30.55 22.19
C LEU A 10 25.06 29.32 22.04
N ALA A 11 26.11 29.42 21.23
CA ALA A 11 27.22 28.50 21.24
C ALA A 11 28.14 28.91 22.38
N GLY A 12 27.86 28.49 23.62
CA GLY A 12 28.83 28.62 24.72
C GLY A 12 30.24 28.21 24.24
N PRO A 13 31.34 28.71 24.86
CA PRO A 13 32.68 28.86 24.27
C PRO A 13 33.38 27.63 23.63
N CYS A 14 32.73 26.47 23.57
CA CYS A 14 33.23 25.22 23.01
C CYS A 14 32.86 24.98 21.52
N CYS A 15 32.00 25.77 20.84
CA CYS A 15 31.48 25.35 19.50
C CYS A 15 32.18 25.94 18.26
N ILE A 16 33.21 26.77 18.39
CA ILE A 16 33.72 27.55 17.23
C ILE A 16 34.90 26.88 16.50
N THR A 17 35.52 25.82 17.04
CA THR A 17 36.77 25.27 16.47
C THR A 17 36.78 23.77 16.11
N GLY A 18 35.63 23.10 16.05
CA GLY A 18 35.52 21.71 15.54
C GLY A 18 34.51 20.84 16.30
N PRO A 19 34.19 19.63 15.81
CA PRO A 19 33.25 18.72 16.48
C PRO A 19 33.76 18.35 17.89
N CYS A 20 33.00 18.75 18.90
CA CYS A 20 33.37 18.71 20.32
C CYS A 20 33.19 17.30 20.93
N PHE A 21 34.05 16.35 20.57
CA PHE A 21 34.08 15.05 21.25
C PHE A 21 34.79 15.06 22.62
N ASN A 22 35.40 16.18 23.05
CA ASN A 22 36.30 16.20 24.22
C ASN A 22 36.31 17.52 25.04
N CYS A 23 35.20 18.26 25.18
CA CYS A 23 35.16 19.36 26.16
C CYS A 23 34.87 18.81 27.58
N PRO A 24 35.78 18.96 28.56
CA PRO A 24 35.50 18.63 29.95
C PRO A 24 34.61 19.73 30.55
N GLY A 25 33.33 19.45 30.75
CA GLY A 25 32.47 20.28 31.59
C GLY A 25 32.99 20.38 33.03
N PRO A 26 32.54 21.39 33.80
CA PRO A 26 32.98 21.59 35.18
C PRO A 26 32.81 20.29 35.97
N ALA A 27 33.92 19.82 36.55
CA ALA A 27 34.08 18.51 37.13
C ALA A 27 32.93 18.12 38.07
N SER A 28 31.96 17.37 37.54
CA SER A 28 31.13 16.51 38.36
C SER A 28 32.05 15.41 38.88
N LYS A 29 32.37 15.46 40.17
CA LYS A 29 33.09 14.41 40.89
C LYS A 29 32.24 13.14 40.84
N GLY A 30 32.41 12.35 39.79
CA GLY A 30 31.62 11.15 39.54
C GLY A 30 31.63 10.79 38.07
N GLY A 31 32.79 10.40 37.55
CA GLY A 31 32.96 9.93 36.18
C GLY A 31 32.15 8.67 35.93
N ARG A 32 30.88 8.84 35.52
CA ARG A 32 30.17 7.82 34.75
C ARG A 32 30.39 8.17 33.29
N SER A 33 31.18 7.34 32.62
CA SER A 33 31.26 7.28 31.16
C SER A 33 29.83 7.40 30.60
N HIS A 34 29.61 8.40 29.74
CA HIS A 34 28.44 8.46 28.88
C HIS A 34 28.50 7.18 28.04
N ARG A 35 27.79 6.13 28.48
CA ARG A 35 27.52 4.98 27.63
C ARG A 35 26.87 5.53 26.38
N ASP A 36 27.38 5.11 25.21
CA ASP A 36 26.70 5.31 23.93
C ASP A 36 25.22 5.07 24.17
N GLN A 37 24.40 6.08 23.89
CA GLN A 37 22.96 5.94 23.99
C GLN A 37 22.57 4.90 22.94
N ILE A 38 22.51 3.64 23.38
CA ILE A 38 21.93 2.52 22.67
C ILE A 38 20.65 3.05 22.06
N LEU A 39 20.55 2.98 20.73
CA LEU A 39 19.37 3.38 19.95
C LEU A 39 18.12 2.96 20.75
N ARG A 40 17.44 3.95 21.32
CA ARG A 40 16.35 3.71 22.25
C ARG A 40 15.11 3.47 21.39
N THR A 41 14.81 2.21 21.14
CA THR A 41 13.55 1.84 20.49
C THR A 41 12.41 2.08 21.48
N LEU A 42 11.36 2.80 21.05
CA LEU A 42 10.15 2.95 21.85
C LEU A 42 9.61 1.55 22.21
N ARG A 43 9.25 1.34 23.47
CA ARG A 43 8.88 0.01 23.99
C ARG A 43 7.53 -0.49 23.45
N SER A 44 6.71 0.41 22.95
CA SER A 44 5.37 0.15 22.40
C SER A 44 5.02 1.23 21.36
N PRO A 45 4.24 0.92 20.32
CA PRO A 45 3.67 1.93 19.44
C PRO A 45 2.53 2.71 20.13
N GLY A 46 2.05 3.78 19.49
CA GLY A 46 0.86 4.52 19.90
C GLY A 46 1.12 5.62 20.93
N HIS A 47 2.37 6.09 21.10
CA HIS A 47 2.62 7.20 22.01
C HIS A 47 2.20 8.53 21.39
N GLU A 48 1.56 9.41 22.16
CA GLU A 48 1.30 10.78 21.71
C GLU A 48 2.61 11.48 21.33
N VAL A 49 2.60 12.05 20.12
CA VAL A 49 3.69 12.88 19.59
C VAL A 49 3.19 14.31 19.51
N GLU A 50 3.87 15.21 20.23
CA GLU A 50 3.61 16.64 20.21
C GLU A 50 4.85 17.38 19.70
N LEU A 51 4.67 18.47 18.97
CA LEU A 51 5.70 19.45 18.68
C LEU A 51 5.64 20.54 19.75
N ALA A 52 6.71 20.67 20.53
CA ALA A 52 6.87 21.74 21.51
C ALA A 52 7.65 22.90 20.89
N ILE A 53 7.13 24.12 21.01
CA ILE A 53 7.69 25.33 20.40
C ILE A 53 7.74 26.45 21.45
N SER A 54 8.87 27.12 21.56
CA SER A 54 8.98 28.38 22.34
C SER A 54 9.82 29.43 21.61
N PRO A 55 9.55 30.73 21.79
CA PRO A 55 10.38 31.77 21.18
C PRO A 55 11.81 31.76 21.75
N ILE A 56 12.81 31.96 20.88
CA ILE A 56 14.22 32.12 21.26
C ILE A 56 14.46 33.60 21.52
N GLY A 57 14.19 34.04 22.76
CA GLY A 57 14.46 35.40 23.21
C GLY A 57 13.65 36.49 22.47
N ARG A 58 13.53 37.67 23.09
CA ARG A 58 12.87 38.83 22.48
C ARG A 58 13.83 39.54 21.52
N MET A 59 14.14 38.90 20.39
CA MET A 59 15.00 39.52 19.38
C MET A 59 14.24 40.70 18.73
N ARG A 60 14.79 41.91 18.86
CA ARG A 60 14.18 43.20 18.46
C ARG A 60 13.88 43.27 16.96
N GLY A 61 12.76 42.66 16.52
CA GLY A 61 12.31 42.61 15.13
C GLY A 61 12.60 41.30 14.38
N LEU A 62 13.12 40.26 15.06
CA LEU A 62 13.33 38.92 14.50
C LEU A 62 12.62 37.90 15.40
N ALA A 63 11.99 36.88 14.83
CA ALA A 63 11.37 35.80 15.59
C ALA A 63 12.14 34.50 15.32
N GLY A 64 12.80 33.97 16.34
CA GLY A 64 13.38 32.64 16.34
C GLY A 64 12.53 31.73 17.22
N TYR A 65 12.43 30.45 16.86
CA TYR A 65 11.70 29.47 17.64
C TYR A 65 12.61 28.28 17.93
N HIS A 66 12.60 27.84 19.19
CA HIS A 66 13.18 26.58 19.61
C HIS A 66 12.09 25.51 19.47
N SER A 67 12.45 24.36 18.92
CA SER A 67 11.52 23.27 18.67
C SER A 67 12.07 21.95 19.18
N SER A 68 11.20 21.14 19.78
CA SER A 68 11.48 19.77 20.22
C SER A 68 10.26 18.87 19.98
N LEU A 69 10.48 17.56 19.95
CA LEU A 69 9.40 16.57 19.87
C LEU A 69 9.13 16.01 21.26
N LEU A 70 7.88 15.94 21.67
CA LEU A 70 7.46 15.25 22.88
C LEU A 70 6.87 13.91 22.47
N ILE A 71 7.40 12.79 22.97
CA ILE A 71 6.87 11.45 22.74
C ILE A 71 6.53 10.83 24.10
N ALA A 72 5.25 10.56 24.35
CA ALA A 72 4.77 10.10 25.67
C ALA A 72 5.19 11.03 26.84
N GLY A 73 5.31 12.33 26.58
CA GLY A 73 5.76 13.32 27.56
C GLY A 73 7.28 13.39 27.78
N GLU A 74 8.08 12.52 27.14
CA GLU A 74 9.55 12.67 27.07
C GLU A 74 9.92 13.63 25.94
N GLU A 75 10.87 14.54 26.17
CA GLU A 75 11.34 15.51 25.19
C GLU A 75 12.53 14.97 24.39
N TYR A 76 12.48 15.13 23.07
CA TYR A 76 13.52 14.81 22.10
C TYR A 76 13.92 16.09 21.37
N TYR A 77 15.18 16.51 21.50
CA TYR A 77 15.67 17.72 20.85
C TYR A 77 17.06 17.53 20.26
N PHE A 78 17.38 18.33 19.23
CA PHE A 78 18.69 18.33 18.59
C PHE A 78 19.66 19.26 19.32
N SER A 79 20.89 18.78 19.53
CA SER A 79 22.02 19.58 19.97
C SER A 79 23.23 19.32 19.07
N PRO A 80 24.33 20.08 19.21
CA PRO A 80 25.57 19.82 18.46
C PRO A 80 26.15 18.41 18.64
N THR A 81 25.75 17.68 19.70
CA THR A 81 26.22 16.30 19.96
C THR A 81 25.20 15.22 19.55
N GLY A 82 24.11 15.58 18.88
CA GLY A 82 23.09 14.66 18.38
C GLY A 82 21.70 14.88 19.00
N ILE A 83 20.84 13.87 18.91
CA ILE A 83 19.50 13.87 19.50
C ILE A 83 19.60 13.49 20.97
N HIS A 84 19.03 14.30 21.84
CA HIS A 84 18.95 14.04 23.28
C HIS A 84 17.51 13.76 23.68
N CYS A 85 17.35 12.86 24.66
CA CYS A 85 16.06 12.53 25.27
C CYS A 85 16.05 12.91 26.75
N TYR A 86 15.05 13.67 27.18
CA TYR A 86 14.84 14.03 28.58
C TYR A 86 13.45 13.59 29.06
N PRO A 87 13.30 13.08 30.31
CA PRO A 87 12.01 12.63 30.83
C PRO A 87 10.95 13.72 31.02
N LYS A 88 11.33 14.99 30.85
CA LYS A 88 10.50 16.18 31.00
C LYS A 88 10.98 17.22 29.98
N ILE A 89 10.13 18.21 29.72
CA ILE A 89 10.49 19.39 28.92
C ILE A 89 11.63 20.12 29.63
N TYR A 90 12.81 20.07 29.05
CA TYR A 90 14.05 20.64 29.56
C TYR A 90 14.54 21.79 28.68
N SER A 91 14.42 21.65 27.36
CA SER A 91 14.98 22.60 26.41
C SER A 91 14.16 23.90 26.25
N HIS A 92 13.03 23.98 26.94
CA HIS A 92 12.19 25.16 26.99
C HIS A 92 12.09 25.71 28.44
N PRO A 93 12.94 26.67 28.83
CA PRO A 93 13.06 27.14 30.21
C PRO A 93 11.94 28.08 30.68
N ASP A 94 11.13 28.63 29.76
CA ASP A 94 10.08 29.61 30.06
C ASP A 94 8.67 28.98 30.06
N GLU A 95 7.75 29.53 30.86
CA GLU A 95 6.33 29.11 30.97
C GLU A 95 5.47 29.34 29.69
N GLY A 96 6.10 29.50 28.52
CA GLY A 96 5.46 29.86 27.25
C GLY A 96 5.50 28.78 26.16
N VAL A 97 5.70 27.51 26.53
CA VAL A 97 5.75 26.41 25.54
C VAL A 97 4.38 26.17 24.93
N THR A 98 4.30 26.34 23.61
CA THR A 98 3.16 25.89 22.83
C THR A 98 3.37 24.44 22.43
N LYS A 99 2.42 23.58 22.76
CA LYS A 99 2.40 22.18 22.33
C LYS A 99 1.39 22.00 21.22
N VAL A 100 1.83 21.42 20.13
CA VAL A 100 0.98 21.09 18.98
C VAL A 100 0.97 19.59 18.83
N PHE A 101 -0.19 18.95 19.02
CA PHE A 101 -0.32 17.52 18.75
C PHE A 101 -0.09 17.26 17.26
N ILE A 102 0.84 16.35 16.93
CA ILE A 102 1.20 16.03 15.54
C ILE A 102 0.86 14.59 15.14
N GLY A 103 0.57 13.70 16.10
CA GLY A 103 0.11 12.34 15.81
C GLY A 103 0.45 11.34 16.90
N LEU A 104 0.33 10.05 16.59
CA LEU A 104 0.78 8.96 17.44
C LEU A 104 2.06 8.36 16.84
N SER A 105 3.00 7.92 17.68
CA SER A 105 4.22 7.27 17.22
C SER A 105 3.87 5.88 16.70
N GLU A 106 3.97 5.70 15.40
CA GLU A 106 3.82 4.38 14.81
C GLU A 106 5.19 3.71 14.67
N ALA A 107 5.29 2.45 15.10
CA ALA A 107 6.06 1.49 14.34
C ALA A 107 5.08 0.92 13.30
N LEU A 108 4.97 1.59 12.13
CA LEU A 108 4.22 1.14 10.94
C LEU A 108 2.98 0.28 11.27
N ALA A 109 1.94 0.92 11.79
CA ALA A 109 0.56 0.45 11.92
C ALA A 109 -0.11 1.21 13.07
N LEU A 110 -0.93 2.23 12.79
CA LEU A 110 -2.06 2.72 13.60
C LEU A 110 -2.75 3.96 12.99
N LEU A 111 -3.29 3.81 11.78
CA LEU A 111 -4.55 4.49 11.43
C LEU A 111 -5.65 4.02 12.39
N SER A 112 -5.68 4.60 13.59
CA SER A 112 -6.80 4.59 14.51
C SER A 112 -6.99 6.00 15.05
N PHE A 113 -7.52 6.85 14.17
CA PHE A 113 -8.00 8.18 14.51
C PHE A 113 -9.29 8.08 15.34
N THR A 114 -9.25 8.62 16.55
CA THR A 114 -10.45 9.01 17.32
C THR A 114 -10.60 10.52 17.43
N THR A 115 -9.92 11.30 16.59
CA THR A 115 -10.06 12.75 16.54
C THR A 115 -10.25 13.23 15.10
N GLY A 116 -11.52 13.27 14.68
CA GLY A 116 -11.98 14.11 13.57
C GLY A 116 -11.57 13.72 12.15
N MET A 117 -11.11 12.49 11.88
CA MET A 117 -11.07 12.02 10.49
C MET A 117 -12.50 11.97 9.96
N ALA A 118 -12.67 12.44 8.73
CA ALA A 118 -13.85 12.14 7.93
C ALA A 118 -14.20 10.64 8.05
N ASP A 119 -15.50 10.33 8.09
CA ASP A 119 -15.99 8.96 8.14
C ASP A 119 -15.32 8.15 6.99
N VAL A 120 -14.50 7.17 7.37
CA VAL A 120 -13.87 6.26 6.42
C VAL A 120 -14.61 4.93 6.41
N GLU A 121 -14.91 4.46 5.21
CA GLU A 121 -15.65 3.25 4.95
C GLU A 121 -14.69 2.10 4.62
N ALA A 122 -14.93 0.94 5.22
CA ALA A 122 -14.14 -0.27 4.96
C ALA A 122 -14.68 -0.97 3.71
N VAL A 123 -13.90 -0.99 2.63
CA VAL A 123 -14.32 -1.56 1.33
C VAL A 123 -13.57 -2.85 1.04
N PHE A 124 -14.31 -3.94 0.88
CA PHE A 124 -13.80 -5.27 0.55
C PHE A 124 -13.62 -5.45 -0.96
N GLY A 125 -12.36 -5.45 -1.40
CA GLY A 125 -11.94 -5.75 -2.76
C GLY A 125 -11.53 -7.21 -2.95
N PHE A 126 -12.35 -7.95 -3.70
CA PHE A 126 -12.13 -9.36 -4.07
C PHE A 126 -11.82 -9.55 -5.57
N GLY A 127 -11.86 -8.45 -6.34
CA GLY A 127 -11.66 -8.43 -7.78
C GLY A 127 -10.39 -7.69 -8.20
N SER A 128 -10.38 -7.19 -9.44
CA SER A 128 -9.26 -6.42 -10.01
C SER A 128 -9.06 -5.03 -9.42
N ASN A 129 -9.98 -4.53 -8.58
CA ASN A 129 -9.88 -3.15 -8.10
C ASN A 129 -8.77 -2.99 -7.06
N SER A 130 -8.52 -3.99 -6.23
CA SER A 130 -7.50 -3.92 -5.19
C SER A 130 -6.09 -3.59 -5.71
N VAL A 131 -5.75 -4.05 -6.92
CA VAL A 131 -4.46 -3.73 -7.56
C VAL A 131 -4.46 -2.40 -8.33
N ARG A 132 -5.63 -1.80 -8.56
CA ARG A 132 -5.81 -0.58 -9.38
C ARG A 132 -6.23 0.63 -8.57
N LEU A 133 -6.63 0.45 -7.31
CA LEU A 133 -7.25 1.49 -6.48
C LEU A 133 -6.35 2.72 -6.34
N ARG A 134 -5.04 2.54 -6.07
CA ARG A 134 -4.09 3.67 -5.95
C ARG A 134 -4.07 4.53 -7.20
N GLY A 135 -3.98 3.90 -8.37
CA GLY A 135 -3.98 4.62 -9.65
C GLY A 135 -5.33 5.27 -9.98
N ARG A 136 -6.46 4.67 -9.57
CA ARG A 136 -7.80 5.22 -9.81
C ARG A 136 -8.17 6.37 -8.88
N LEU A 137 -7.70 6.31 -7.65
CA LEU A 137 -7.98 7.30 -6.61
C LEU A 137 -6.90 8.38 -6.51
N GLU A 138 -5.82 8.25 -7.30
CA GLU A 138 -4.66 9.14 -7.30
C GLU A 138 -4.03 9.30 -5.91
N ASP A 139 -4.13 8.23 -5.11
CA ASP A 139 -3.67 8.19 -3.72
C ASP A 139 -2.70 7.00 -3.53
N PRO A 140 -1.38 7.27 -3.45
CA PRO A 140 -0.37 6.23 -3.28
C PRO A 140 -0.37 5.63 -1.87
N GLU A 141 -0.95 6.30 -0.89
CA GLU A 141 -0.94 5.88 0.52
C GLU A 141 -2.00 4.82 0.84
N ILE A 142 -2.94 4.58 -0.10
CA ILE A 142 -3.96 3.54 0.06
C ILE A 142 -3.29 2.17 0.11
N SER A 143 -3.36 1.56 1.29
CA SER A 143 -2.91 0.20 1.55
C SER A 143 -4.08 -0.73 1.81
N GLY A 144 -3.95 -1.96 1.33
CA GLY A 144 -4.91 -3.03 1.57
C GLY A 144 -4.45 -3.90 2.74
N VAL A 145 -5.40 -4.37 3.54
CA VAL A 145 -5.19 -5.40 4.57
C VAL A 145 -5.93 -6.69 4.21
N PRO A 146 -5.39 -7.88 4.50
CA PRO A 146 -6.07 -9.13 4.20
C PRO A 146 -7.43 -9.19 4.88
N ALA A 147 -8.45 -9.66 4.17
CA ALA A 147 -9.82 -9.73 4.66
C ALA A 147 -10.54 -10.96 4.12
N ARG A 148 -11.60 -11.37 4.82
CA ARG A 148 -12.47 -12.46 4.39
C ARG A 148 -13.93 -12.19 4.70
N VAL A 149 -14.81 -12.78 3.91
CA VAL A 149 -16.26 -12.77 4.11
C VAL A 149 -16.76 -14.21 4.08
N ARG A 150 -17.44 -14.63 5.14
CA ARG A 150 -17.94 -16.01 5.29
C ARG A 150 -19.31 -16.19 4.67
N ASN A 151 -19.62 -17.42 4.24
CA ASN A 151 -20.83 -17.79 3.51
C ASN A 151 -20.98 -17.07 2.17
N TYR A 152 -19.84 -16.68 1.58
CA TYR A 152 -19.78 -16.12 0.23
C TYR A 152 -18.68 -16.84 -0.56
N ALA A 153 -18.86 -16.87 -1.87
CA ALA A 153 -17.85 -17.34 -2.81
C ALA A 153 -17.64 -16.32 -3.93
N LEU A 154 -16.41 -16.26 -4.45
CA LEU A 154 -16.10 -15.54 -5.67
C LEU A 154 -16.71 -16.27 -6.88
N ALA A 155 -17.44 -15.54 -7.70
CA ALA A 155 -18.03 -15.98 -8.96
C ALA A 155 -17.72 -14.99 -10.09
N PHE A 156 -17.96 -15.42 -11.33
CA PHE A 156 -17.68 -14.64 -12.53
C PHE A 156 -18.93 -14.51 -13.39
N CYS A 157 -19.41 -13.27 -13.51
CA CYS A 157 -20.61 -12.95 -14.26
C CYS A 157 -20.33 -11.81 -15.25
N GLY A 158 -21.09 -11.72 -16.33
CA GLY A 158 -20.85 -10.77 -17.42
C GLY A 158 -22.15 -10.31 -18.07
N PRO A 159 -22.09 -9.56 -19.18
CA PRO A 159 -20.89 -9.29 -19.98
C PRO A 159 -20.06 -8.10 -19.48
N ASN A 160 -18.73 -8.16 -19.61
CA ASN A 160 -17.83 -7.01 -19.48
C ASN A 160 -16.94 -6.86 -20.72
N ARG A 161 -16.85 -5.64 -21.28
CA ARG A 161 -16.02 -5.36 -22.46
C ARG A 161 -14.69 -4.68 -22.15
N THR A 162 -14.52 -4.11 -20.96
CA THR A 162 -13.28 -3.42 -20.55
C THR A 162 -12.13 -4.41 -20.39
N TRP A 163 -12.45 -5.63 -19.93
CA TRP A 163 -11.51 -6.74 -19.76
C TRP A 163 -11.50 -7.72 -20.94
N ALA A 164 -12.22 -7.42 -22.01
CA ALA A 164 -12.22 -8.23 -23.23
C ALA A 164 -10.83 -8.25 -23.87
N GLN A 165 -10.52 -9.38 -24.52
CA GLN A 165 -9.33 -9.51 -25.34
C GLN A 165 -9.52 -8.75 -26.68
N ALA A 166 -8.48 -8.72 -27.51
CA ALA A 166 -8.54 -8.08 -28.82
C ALA A 166 -9.66 -8.60 -29.75
N ASP A 167 -10.21 -9.79 -29.51
CA ASP A 167 -11.35 -10.33 -30.26
C ASP A 167 -12.68 -9.62 -29.94
N GLY A 168 -12.69 -8.75 -28.91
CA GLY A 168 -13.85 -7.97 -28.50
C GLY A 168 -14.97 -8.78 -27.84
N GLN A 169 -14.73 -10.08 -27.56
CA GLN A 169 -15.71 -10.92 -26.91
C GLN A 169 -15.86 -10.51 -25.44
N PRO A 170 -17.11 -10.33 -24.95
CA PRO A 170 -17.31 -9.99 -23.56
C PRO A 170 -16.82 -11.11 -22.64
N VAL A 171 -16.33 -10.72 -21.47
CA VAL A 171 -15.78 -11.64 -20.46
C VAL A 171 -16.53 -11.49 -19.14
N GLY A 172 -16.32 -12.44 -18.23
CA GLY A 172 -16.83 -12.36 -16.87
C GLY A 172 -15.97 -11.45 -16.00
N THR A 173 -16.62 -10.71 -15.12
CA THR A 173 -15.98 -9.99 -14.02
C THR A 173 -16.44 -10.56 -12.68
N ALA A 174 -15.61 -10.35 -11.66
CA ALA A 174 -15.82 -10.88 -10.33
C ALA A 174 -17.11 -10.33 -9.71
N THR A 175 -17.78 -11.20 -8.97
CA THR A 175 -18.84 -10.86 -8.02
C THR A 175 -18.83 -11.82 -6.84
N LEU A 176 -19.57 -11.51 -5.77
CA LEU A 176 -19.79 -12.45 -4.67
C LEU A 176 -21.20 -13.01 -4.75
N ILE A 177 -21.29 -14.30 -4.48
CA ILE A 177 -22.56 -15.01 -4.34
C ILE A 177 -22.63 -15.63 -2.95
N GLN A 178 -23.83 -15.69 -2.38
CA GLN A 178 -24.04 -16.41 -1.12
C GLN A 178 -23.82 -17.90 -1.35
N LYS A 179 -23.00 -18.51 -0.50
CA LYS A 179 -22.68 -19.93 -0.55
C LYS A 179 -22.26 -20.40 0.83
N ASP A 180 -23.14 -21.11 1.50
CA ASP A 180 -22.91 -21.59 2.87
C ASP A 180 -21.63 -22.42 2.97
N GLY A 181 -20.86 -22.15 4.03
CA GLY A 181 -19.60 -22.85 4.30
C GLY A 181 -18.45 -22.49 3.34
N GLN A 182 -18.63 -21.51 2.45
CA GLN A 182 -17.54 -20.94 1.66
C GLN A 182 -17.00 -19.65 2.28
N VAL A 183 -15.78 -19.29 1.89
CA VAL A 183 -15.12 -18.06 2.31
C VAL A 183 -14.63 -17.33 1.08
N ALA A 184 -15.05 -16.07 0.92
CA ALA A 184 -14.50 -15.17 -0.06
C ALA A 184 -13.30 -14.44 0.55
N LEU A 185 -12.14 -14.54 -0.10
CA LEU A 185 -10.92 -13.85 0.30
C LEU A 185 -10.72 -12.58 -0.53
N GLY A 186 -10.08 -11.59 0.07
CA GLY A 186 -9.79 -10.32 -0.60
C GLY A 186 -9.00 -9.39 0.31
N THR A 187 -9.06 -8.10 -0.03
CA THR A 187 -8.39 -7.03 0.70
C THR A 187 -9.40 -5.99 1.14
N VAL A 188 -9.21 -5.41 2.32
CA VAL A 188 -9.96 -4.23 2.75
C VAL A 188 -9.09 -3.00 2.63
N VAL A 189 -9.65 -1.96 2.03
CA VAL A 189 -9.11 -0.59 2.04
C VAL A 189 -10.07 0.32 2.81
N TYR A 190 -9.57 1.40 3.37
CA TYR A 190 -10.38 2.38 4.09
C TYR A 190 -10.48 3.65 3.24
N LEU A 191 -11.69 3.99 2.82
CA LEU A 191 -11.93 5.04 1.83
C LEU A 191 -12.81 6.14 2.42
N SER A 192 -12.47 7.40 2.14
CA SER A 192 -13.37 8.53 2.45
C SER A 192 -14.58 8.54 1.51
N ASP A 193 -15.61 9.31 1.84
CA ASP A 193 -16.77 9.52 0.96
C ASP A 193 -16.37 9.94 -0.46
N LYS A 194 -15.39 10.84 -0.59
CA LYS A 194 -14.86 11.27 -1.90
C LYS A 194 -14.27 10.10 -2.69
N HIS A 195 -13.54 9.20 -2.03
CA HIS A 195 -13.01 8.01 -2.68
C HIS A 195 -14.13 7.02 -3.06
N MET A 196 -15.17 6.90 -2.22
CA MET A 196 -16.35 6.10 -2.52
C MET A 196 -17.08 6.59 -3.77
N ASP A 197 -17.27 7.91 -3.92
CA ASP A 197 -17.93 8.49 -5.09
C ASP A 197 -17.17 8.19 -6.40
N VAL A 198 -15.84 8.30 -6.36
CA VAL A 198 -14.98 7.96 -7.51
C VAL A 198 -15.10 6.47 -7.83
N LEU A 199 -15.06 5.61 -6.80
CA LEU A 199 -15.16 4.17 -6.97
C LEU A 199 -16.52 3.76 -7.54
N ASP A 200 -17.61 4.33 -7.05
CA ASP A 200 -18.97 4.13 -7.57
C ASP A 200 -19.06 4.44 -9.07
N GLY A 201 -18.39 5.51 -9.53
CA GLY A 201 -18.30 5.84 -10.95
C GLY A 201 -17.58 4.77 -11.78
N TYR A 202 -16.50 4.18 -11.25
CA TYR A 202 -15.78 3.09 -11.92
C TYR A 202 -16.56 1.77 -11.93
N GLU A 203 -17.31 1.50 -10.87
CA GLU A 203 -18.13 0.29 -10.71
C GLU A 203 -19.50 0.41 -11.38
N GLY A 204 -19.84 1.59 -11.92
CA GLY A 204 -21.10 1.83 -12.62
C GLY A 204 -22.32 1.68 -11.71
N VAL A 205 -22.21 2.12 -10.45
CA VAL A 205 -23.30 2.03 -9.47
C VAL A 205 -24.48 2.93 -9.87
N PRO A 206 -25.74 2.49 -9.71
CA PRO A 206 -26.18 1.17 -9.21
C PRO A 206 -26.47 0.15 -10.32
N PHE A 207 -26.09 0.43 -11.57
CA PHE A 207 -26.57 -0.32 -12.74
C PHE A 207 -25.73 -1.57 -13.05
N VAL A 208 -24.40 -1.45 -13.02
CA VAL A 208 -23.49 -2.58 -13.31
C VAL A 208 -23.20 -3.35 -12.02
N TYR A 209 -22.93 -2.62 -10.94
CA TYR A 209 -22.77 -3.14 -9.60
C TYR A 209 -23.67 -2.38 -8.63
N ARG A 210 -24.04 -3.01 -7.52
CA ARG A 210 -24.66 -2.39 -6.35
C ARG A 210 -23.72 -2.48 -5.15
N ARG A 211 -23.78 -1.50 -4.26
CA ARG A 211 -23.10 -1.56 -2.98
C ARG A 211 -23.91 -2.37 -1.98
N GLU A 212 -23.26 -3.26 -1.26
CA GLU A 212 -23.86 -4.10 -0.23
C GLU A 212 -22.97 -4.15 1.01
N LYS A 213 -23.57 -4.06 2.20
CA LYS A 213 -22.87 -4.22 3.48
C LYS A 213 -22.83 -5.70 3.84
N LEU A 214 -21.63 -6.24 4.01
CA LEU A 214 -21.37 -7.62 4.37
C LEU A 214 -20.72 -7.69 5.75
N SER A 215 -21.06 -8.73 6.50
CA SER A 215 -20.31 -9.08 7.72
C SER A 215 -19.06 -9.84 7.33
N GLY A 216 -17.89 -9.26 7.61
CA GLY A 216 -16.59 -9.85 7.30
C GLY A 216 -15.60 -9.76 8.45
N GLU A 217 -14.38 -10.19 8.18
CA GLU A 217 -13.27 -10.14 9.12
C GLU A 217 -12.04 -9.54 8.41
N VAL A 218 -11.30 -8.70 9.13
CA VAL A 218 -10.04 -8.11 8.67
C VAL A 218 -8.90 -8.68 9.50
N TYR A 219 -7.80 -9.09 8.86
CA TYR A 219 -6.64 -9.62 9.55
C TYR A 219 -5.72 -8.49 10.01
N ARG A 220 -5.55 -8.34 11.33
CA ARG A 220 -4.64 -7.37 11.95
C ARG A 220 -4.00 -7.97 13.19
N ASP A 221 -2.73 -7.68 13.41
CA ASP A 221 -1.98 -8.09 14.61
C ASP A 221 -2.09 -9.59 14.92
N GLY A 222 -2.05 -10.42 13.87
CA GLY A 222 -2.16 -11.87 13.98
C GLY A 222 -3.56 -12.40 14.27
N LYS A 223 -4.62 -11.58 14.12
CA LYS A 223 -6.00 -11.93 14.48
C LYS A 223 -7.00 -11.47 13.44
N TRP A 224 -8.09 -12.22 13.32
CA TRP A 224 -9.27 -11.84 12.55
C TRP A 224 -10.19 -10.97 13.41
N ILE A 225 -10.45 -9.75 12.96
CA ILE A 225 -11.29 -8.77 13.66
C ILE A 225 -12.60 -8.61 12.88
N PRO A 226 -13.77 -8.88 13.50
CA PRO A 226 -15.07 -8.66 12.85
C PRO A 226 -15.26 -7.21 12.43
N LYS A 227 -15.77 -6.99 11.21
CA LYS A 227 -16.00 -5.67 10.65
C LYS A 227 -17.16 -5.71 9.65
N GLU A 228 -17.95 -4.65 9.60
CA GLU A 228 -18.89 -4.42 8.50
C GLU A 228 -18.13 -3.85 7.30
N LEU A 229 -18.30 -4.48 6.14
CA LEU A 229 -17.55 -4.18 4.93
C LEU A 229 -18.50 -3.83 3.79
N TRP A 230 -18.21 -2.76 3.06
CA TRP A 230 -18.85 -2.50 1.77
C TRP A 230 -18.23 -3.38 0.68
N ALA A 231 -19.07 -4.00 -0.13
CA ALA A 231 -18.66 -4.75 -1.31
C ALA A 231 -19.52 -4.36 -2.52
N TYR A 232 -18.94 -4.48 -3.72
CA TYR A 232 -19.63 -4.21 -4.99
C TYR A 232 -20.11 -5.53 -5.59
N ILE A 233 -21.42 -5.77 -5.57
CA ILE A 233 -22.06 -7.00 -6.06
C ILE A 233 -22.68 -6.73 -7.43
N LYS A 234 -22.51 -7.64 -8.40
CA LYS A 234 -22.94 -7.42 -9.78
C LYS A 234 -24.47 -7.34 -9.84
N ALA A 235 -24.98 -6.42 -10.65
CA ALA A 235 -26.40 -6.05 -10.68
C ALA A 235 -27.04 -6.18 -12.07
N ASP A 236 -26.27 -5.96 -13.14
CA ASP A 236 -26.75 -5.97 -14.52
C ASP A 236 -27.04 -7.38 -15.07
N SER A 237 -26.15 -8.34 -14.82
CA SER A 237 -26.36 -9.75 -15.20
C SER A 237 -25.53 -10.71 -14.34
N MET A 238 -26.17 -11.82 -14.01
CA MET A 238 -25.58 -12.96 -13.29
C MET A 238 -25.23 -14.12 -14.24
N ASP A 239 -25.33 -13.91 -15.56
CA ASP A 239 -24.97 -14.94 -16.53
C ASP A 239 -23.47 -15.24 -16.44
N TRP A 240 -23.13 -16.53 -16.52
CA TRP A 240 -21.74 -16.97 -16.53
C TRP A 240 -21.04 -16.49 -17.80
N TYR A 241 -19.91 -15.83 -17.61
CA TYR A 241 -18.94 -15.55 -18.66
C TYR A 241 -17.56 -15.93 -18.14
N ARG A 242 -16.75 -16.56 -18.98
CA ARG A 242 -15.36 -16.86 -18.63
C ARG A 242 -14.58 -15.53 -18.48
N PRO A 243 -13.85 -15.31 -17.38
CA PRO A 243 -12.96 -14.16 -17.27
C PRO A 243 -11.79 -14.24 -18.26
N SER A 244 -11.23 -13.09 -18.65
CA SER A 244 -10.00 -13.07 -19.43
C SER A 244 -8.78 -13.44 -18.58
N GLU A 245 -7.73 -13.95 -19.22
CA GLU A 245 -6.46 -14.27 -18.53
C GLU A 245 -5.87 -13.04 -17.81
N ALA A 246 -5.94 -11.85 -18.42
CA ALA A 246 -5.51 -10.60 -17.78
C ALA A 246 -6.31 -10.27 -16.50
N TYR A 247 -7.61 -10.57 -16.51
CA TYR A 247 -8.46 -10.38 -15.34
C TYR A 247 -8.14 -11.38 -14.23
N CYS A 248 -7.88 -12.64 -14.60
CA CYS A 248 -7.42 -13.67 -13.65
C CYS A 248 -6.09 -13.28 -13.00
N CYS A 249 -5.12 -12.77 -13.78
CA CYS A 249 -3.88 -12.20 -13.23
C CYS A 249 -4.18 -11.13 -12.19
N ALA A 250 -5.06 -10.16 -12.50
CA ALA A 250 -5.40 -9.09 -11.56
C ALA A 250 -5.98 -9.55 -10.23
N ILE A 251 -6.85 -10.57 -10.26
CA ILE A 251 -7.40 -11.16 -9.04
C ILE A 251 -6.33 -11.93 -8.28
N LEU A 252 -5.54 -12.74 -8.97
CA LEU A 252 -4.52 -13.54 -8.29
C LEU A 252 -3.44 -12.64 -7.67
N THR A 253 -3.05 -11.54 -8.33
CA THR A 253 -2.14 -10.53 -7.76
C THR A 253 -2.71 -9.91 -6.48
N ASN A 254 -4.02 -9.60 -6.45
CA ASN A 254 -4.68 -9.13 -5.22
C ASN A 254 -4.55 -10.17 -4.11
N LEU A 255 -4.92 -11.42 -4.41
CA LEU A 255 -4.90 -12.50 -3.43
C LEU A 255 -3.48 -12.82 -2.96
N SER A 256 -2.51 -12.99 -3.86
CA SER A 256 -1.12 -13.30 -3.52
C SER A 256 -0.42 -12.15 -2.79
N GLY A 257 -0.87 -10.90 -2.98
CA GLY A 257 -0.42 -9.76 -2.18
C GLY A 257 -0.73 -9.94 -0.70
N SER A 258 -1.87 -10.55 -0.37
CA SER A 258 -2.38 -10.67 1.00
C SER A 258 -2.30 -12.07 1.60
N PHE A 259 -2.23 -13.10 0.76
CA PHE A 259 -2.33 -14.50 1.14
C PHE A 259 -1.21 -15.32 0.50
N SER A 260 -0.37 -15.96 1.31
CA SER A 260 0.69 -16.85 0.81
C SER A 260 0.13 -18.23 0.45
N GLY A 261 0.73 -18.88 -0.54
CA GLY A 261 0.28 -20.20 -1.01
C GLY A 261 -0.94 -20.18 -1.95
N THR A 262 -1.38 -19.00 -2.41
CA THR A 262 -2.52 -18.88 -3.33
C THR A 262 -2.07 -18.89 -4.78
N TYR A 263 -2.28 -19.99 -5.49
CA TYR A 263 -1.88 -20.13 -6.91
C TYR A 263 -3.04 -20.47 -7.85
N GLU A 264 -4.18 -20.87 -7.29
CA GLU A 264 -5.34 -21.34 -8.04
C GLU A 264 -6.55 -20.44 -7.81
N LEU A 265 -7.27 -20.18 -8.89
CA LEU A 265 -8.47 -19.38 -8.91
C LEU A 265 -9.63 -20.23 -9.43
N PRO A 266 -10.48 -20.78 -8.54
CA PRO A 266 -11.70 -21.47 -8.94
C PRO A 266 -12.69 -20.49 -9.59
N LEU A 267 -13.00 -20.72 -10.87
CA LEU A 267 -13.89 -19.91 -11.69
C LEU A 267 -15.32 -20.45 -11.58
N ARG A 268 -16.12 -19.84 -10.70
CA ARG A 268 -17.51 -20.22 -10.46
C ARG A 268 -18.50 -19.42 -11.29
N ASP A 269 -19.64 -20.03 -11.58
CA ASP A 269 -20.85 -19.32 -12.02
C ASP A 269 -21.66 -18.77 -10.84
N ALA A 270 -22.83 -18.18 -11.13
CA ALA A 270 -23.71 -17.57 -10.13
C ALA A 270 -24.33 -18.57 -9.15
N GLU A 271 -24.41 -19.85 -9.52
CA GLU A 271 -24.88 -20.95 -8.66
C GLU A 271 -23.76 -21.50 -7.75
N GLY A 272 -22.53 -21.03 -7.97
CA GLY A 272 -21.33 -21.45 -7.25
C GLY A 272 -20.75 -22.76 -7.73
N VAL A 273 -21.13 -23.22 -8.93
CA VAL A 273 -20.53 -24.38 -9.60
C VAL A 273 -19.20 -23.94 -10.19
N VAL A 274 -18.12 -24.64 -9.80
CA VAL A 274 -16.79 -24.42 -10.39
C VAL A 274 -16.81 -24.94 -11.83
N ARG A 275 -16.69 -24.02 -12.80
CA ARG A 275 -16.63 -24.34 -14.23
C ARG A 275 -15.21 -24.68 -14.70
N GLU A 276 -14.22 -24.04 -14.08
CA GLU A 276 -12.80 -24.20 -14.37
C GLU A 276 -11.98 -23.79 -13.13
N THR A 277 -10.78 -24.33 -12.98
CA THR A 277 -9.77 -23.78 -12.04
C THR A 277 -8.64 -23.20 -12.88
N TRP A 278 -8.33 -21.94 -12.68
CA TRP A 278 -7.25 -21.27 -13.38
C TRP A 278 -6.02 -21.16 -12.49
N THR A 279 -4.85 -21.47 -13.04
CA THR A 279 -3.56 -21.32 -12.36
C THR A 279 -2.72 -20.33 -13.16
N HIS A 280 -2.01 -19.43 -12.48
CA HIS A 280 -1.12 -18.50 -13.16
C HIS A 280 0.01 -19.28 -13.86
N PRO A 281 0.13 -19.21 -15.20
CA PRO A 281 1.05 -20.08 -15.94
C PRO A 281 2.51 -19.61 -15.87
N GLY A 282 2.76 -18.49 -15.19
CA GLY A 282 4.01 -17.74 -15.26
C GLY A 282 4.01 -16.79 -16.45
N VAL A 283 4.65 -15.63 -16.32
CA VAL A 283 4.66 -14.58 -17.36
C VAL A 283 5.06 -15.10 -18.76
N PRO A 284 6.09 -15.97 -18.90
CA PRO A 284 6.52 -16.48 -20.20
C PRO A 284 5.47 -17.37 -20.90
N SER A 285 4.55 -17.94 -20.13
CA SER A 285 3.52 -18.86 -20.60
C SER A 285 2.14 -18.20 -20.67
N LEU A 286 2.03 -16.90 -20.40
CA LEU A 286 0.79 -16.15 -20.61
C LEU A 286 0.43 -16.16 -22.09
N LYS A 287 -0.82 -16.54 -22.39
CA LYS A 287 -1.30 -16.70 -23.77
C LYS A 287 -1.73 -15.38 -24.38
N SER A 288 -2.13 -14.42 -23.56
CA SER A 288 -2.63 -13.11 -23.97
C SER A 288 -1.61 -12.01 -23.71
N MET A 289 -1.45 -11.14 -24.70
CA MET A 289 -0.63 -9.93 -24.57
C MET A 289 -1.17 -9.02 -23.46
N GLU A 290 -2.49 -9.00 -23.30
CA GLU A 290 -3.16 -8.19 -22.28
C GLU A 290 -2.74 -8.59 -20.87
N ALA A 291 -2.59 -9.90 -20.60
CA ALA A 291 -2.12 -10.38 -19.30
C ALA A 291 -0.63 -10.02 -19.09
N CYS A 292 0.20 -10.15 -20.11
CA CYS A 292 1.61 -9.75 -20.01
C CYS A 292 1.75 -8.24 -19.74
N LEU A 293 1.00 -7.40 -20.44
CA LEU A 293 1.01 -5.95 -20.21
C LEU A 293 0.48 -5.58 -18.82
N PHE A 294 -0.48 -6.35 -18.30
CA PHE A 294 -0.94 -6.20 -16.93
C PHE A 294 0.19 -6.51 -15.94
N GLU A 295 0.89 -7.64 -16.08
CA GLU A 295 2.01 -8.04 -15.23
C GLU A 295 3.18 -7.04 -15.27
N VAL A 296 3.45 -6.45 -16.44
CA VAL A 296 4.43 -5.36 -16.57
C VAL A 296 3.95 -4.13 -15.80
N GLY A 297 2.70 -3.72 -15.99
CA GLY A 297 2.11 -2.54 -15.37
C GLY A 297 2.15 -2.57 -13.84
N ILE A 298 1.77 -3.69 -13.22
CA ILE A 298 1.75 -3.81 -11.75
C ILE A 298 3.15 -3.85 -11.09
N ARG A 299 4.23 -3.92 -11.88
CA ARG A 299 5.61 -3.91 -11.37
C ARG A 299 6.32 -2.57 -11.56
N LYS A 300 5.63 -1.57 -12.13
CA LYS A 300 6.16 -0.22 -12.25
C LYS A 300 6.29 0.42 -10.88
N GLU A 301 7.30 1.27 -10.71
CA GLU A 301 7.55 2.00 -9.46
C GLU A 301 6.42 2.99 -9.14
N ARG A 302 5.84 3.59 -10.19
CA ARG A 302 4.70 4.50 -10.05
C ARG A 302 3.39 3.74 -10.08
N PRO A 303 2.37 4.15 -9.29
CA PRO A 303 1.05 3.56 -9.33
C PRO A 303 0.53 3.46 -10.77
N TRP A 304 0.38 2.23 -11.24
CA TRP A 304 0.00 1.99 -12.62
C TRP A 304 -1.48 2.30 -12.86
N VAL A 305 -1.73 3.30 -13.70
CA VAL A 305 -3.08 3.58 -14.20
C VAL A 305 -3.33 2.68 -15.39
N MET A 306 -4.00 1.57 -15.15
CA MET A 306 -4.42 0.66 -16.22
C MET A 306 -5.20 1.43 -17.28
N PRO A 307 -4.78 1.38 -18.57
CA PRO A 307 -5.47 2.05 -19.66
C PRO A 307 -6.96 1.71 -19.68
N ARG A 308 -7.80 2.65 -20.13
CA ARG A 308 -9.26 2.42 -20.26
C ARG A 308 -9.59 1.14 -21.02
N THR A 309 -8.75 0.74 -21.99
CA THR A 309 -8.80 -0.58 -22.63
C THR A 309 -7.38 -1.11 -22.82
N ILE A 310 -7.07 -2.32 -22.32
CA ILE A 310 -5.76 -2.96 -22.61
C ILE A 310 -5.65 -3.25 -24.11
N ALA A 311 -6.78 -3.58 -24.75
CA ALA A 311 -6.88 -3.72 -26.20
C ALA A 311 -6.35 -2.50 -26.97
N GLY A 312 -6.51 -1.28 -26.43
CA GLY A 312 -5.94 -0.06 -27.00
C GLY A 312 -4.41 -0.08 -27.02
N LYS A 313 -3.77 -0.41 -25.89
CA LYS A 313 -2.30 -0.53 -25.81
C LYS A 313 -1.80 -1.65 -26.72
N ARG A 314 -2.51 -2.79 -26.76
CA ARG A 314 -2.19 -3.90 -27.68
C ARG A 314 -2.25 -3.51 -29.15
N ARG A 315 -3.23 -2.70 -29.58
CA ARG A 315 -3.33 -2.26 -30.99
C ARG A 315 -2.12 -1.43 -31.42
N GLY A 316 -1.55 -0.63 -30.51
CA GLY A 316 -0.32 0.12 -30.81
C GLY A 316 0.90 -0.78 -31.05
N LEU A 317 0.98 -1.93 -30.38
CA LEU A 317 2.07 -2.91 -30.52
C LEU A 317 2.14 -3.62 -31.90
N GLY A 318 1.34 -3.19 -32.89
CA GLY A 318 1.51 -3.61 -34.29
C GLY A 318 1.25 -5.09 -34.58
N GLY A 319 0.50 -5.78 -33.71
CA GLY A 319 0.20 -7.21 -33.88
C GLY A 319 1.34 -8.15 -33.49
N LEU A 320 2.44 -7.64 -32.93
CA LEU A 320 3.50 -8.46 -32.37
C LEU A 320 2.96 -9.33 -31.22
N ASN A 321 3.38 -10.59 -31.19
CA ASN A 321 3.20 -11.46 -30.03
C ASN A 321 4.31 -11.19 -28.99
N LEU A 322 4.24 -11.82 -27.83
CA LEU A 322 5.20 -11.59 -26.74
C LEU A 322 6.65 -11.82 -27.19
N ALA A 323 6.92 -12.92 -27.89
CA ALA A 323 8.24 -13.22 -28.42
C ALA A 323 8.76 -12.14 -29.37
N GLY A 324 7.90 -11.63 -30.27
CA GLY A 324 8.25 -10.55 -31.19
C GLY A 324 8.56 -9.24 -30.47
N ILE A 325 7.81 -8.89 -29.44
CA ILE A 325 8.08 -7.69 -28.62
C ILE A 325 9.39 -7.84 -27.87
N VAL A 326 9.60 -8.97 -27.18
CA VAL A 326 10.83 -9.23 -26.43
C VAL A 326 12.05 -9.17 -27.35
N GLN A 327 11.96 -9.75 -28.54
CA GLN A 327 13.03 -9.68 -29.54
C GLN A 327 13.29 -8.24 -29.99
N ALA A 328 12.23 -7.47 -30.28
CA ALA A 328 12.35 -6.08 -30.69
C ALA A 328 13.01 -5.21 -29.59
N VAL A 329 12.65 -5.44 -28.32
CA VAL A 329 13.28 -4.78 -27.16
C VAL A 329 14.77 -5.16 -27.05
N ARG A 330 15.12 -6.45 -27.18
CA ARG A 330 16.53 -6.93 -27.14
C ARG A 330 17.40 -6.33 -28.25
N GLU A 331 16.80 -6.06 -29.41
CA GLU A 331 17.48 -5.45 -30.56
C GLU A 331 17.57 -3.91 -30.47
N GLY A 332 17.11 -3.30 -29.37
CA GLY A 332 17.09 -1.85 -29.22
C GLY A 332 16.05 -1.15 -30.11
N ARG A 333 14.98 -1.86 -30.50
CA ARG A 333 13.89 -1.36 -31.34
C ARG A 333 12.52 -1.59 -30.69
N PRO A 334 12.29 -1.12 -29.44
CA PRO A 334 11.03 -1.35 -28.76
C PRO A 334 9.85 -0.71 -29.51
N PRO A 335 8.64 -1.30 -29.44
CA PRO A 335 7.42 -0.62 -29.88
C PRO A 335 7.26 0.75 -29.18
N ALA A 336 6.72 1.74 -29.89
CA ALA A 336 6.61 3.11 -29.40
C ALA A 336 5.71 3.25 -28.14
N GLU A 337 4.84 2.26 -27.90
CA GLU A 337 3.93 2.20 -26.76
C GLU A 337 4.57 1.69 -25.48
N LEU A 338 5.80 1.19 -25.53
CA LEU A 338 6.56 0.74 -24.37
C LEU A 338 7.61 1.80 -24.03
N ASP A 339 7.54 2.31 -22.81
CA ASP A 339 8.60 3.15 -22.26
C ASP A 339 9.81 2.29 -21.81
N GLU A 340 10.88 2.96 -21.38
CA GLU A 340 12.11 2.29 -20.94
C GLU A 340 11.87 1.36 -19.73
N GLU A 341 10.99 1.76 -18.81
CA GLU A 341 10.62 0.97 -17.64
C GLU A 341 9.83 -0.29 -18.04
N ASP A 342 8.85 -0.15 -18.93
CA ASP A 342 8.10 -1.27 -19.51
C ASP A 342 9.06 -2.28 -20.16
N CYS A 343 10.04 -1.79 -20.93
CA CYS A 343 11.04 -2.63 -21.59
C CYS A 343 11.92 -3.38 -20.59
N ARG A 344 12.40 -2.70 -19.54
CA ARG A 344 13.21 -3.31 -18.48
C ARG A 344 12.44 -4.43 -17.77
N ILE A 345 11.24 -4.14 -17.29
CA ILE A 345 10.40 -5.12 -16.58
C ILE A 345 10.07 -6.31 -17.48
N LEU A 346 9.77 -6.06 -18.77
CA LEU A 346 9.48 -7.13 -19.71
C LEU A 346 10.67 -8.08 -19.90
N LEU A 347 11.89 -7.55 -19.99
CA LEU A 347 13.11 -8.36 -20.09
C LEU A 347 13.38 -9.15 -18.80
N GLU A 348 13.17 -8.54 -17.64
CA GLU A 348 13.30 -9.22 -16.34
C GLU A 348 12.34 -10.42 -16.26
N LEU A 349 11.04 -10.18 -16.53
CA LEU A 349 10.00 -11.22 -16.48
C LEU A 349 10.22 -12.37 -17.45
N THR A 350 10.92 -12.14 -18.55
CA THR A 350 11.16 -13.15 -19.59
C THR A 350 12.53 -13.83 -19.47
N SER A 351 13.48 -13.22 -18.77
CA SER A 351 14.79 -13.82 -18.49
C SER A 351 14.78 -14.73 -17.26
N GLU A 352 14.00 -14.41 -16.22
CA GLU A 352 13.85 -15.28 -15.04
C GLU A 352 13.20 -16.64 -15.37
N ALA A 353 12.52 -16.72 -16.50
CA ALA A 353 11.92 -17.91 -17.08
C ALA A 353 12.91 -19.04 -17.37
N GLU A 354 14.13 -18.68 -17.75
CA GLU A 354 15.10 -19.61 -18.33
C GLU A 354 15.83 -20.43 -17.25
N GLY A 355 15.59 -20.16 -15.94
CA GLY A 355 16.33 -20.80 -14.85
C GLY A 355 15.58 -21.11 -13.54
N ARG A 356 14.26 -20.89 -13.42
CA ARG A 356 13.49 -21.15 -12.19
C ARG A 356 12.43 -22.25 -12.33
N ASP A 357 12.05 -22.84 -11.19
CA ASP A 357 10.91 -23.75 -11.05
C ASP A 357 9.63 -23.14 -11.64
N LYS A 358 8.78 -23.99 -12.22
CA LYS A 358 7.65 -23.64 -13.11
C LYS A 358 6.56 -22.72 -12.51
N HIS A 359 6.64 -22.36 -11.24
CA HIS A 359 5.60 -21.58 -10.54
C HIS A 359 6.18 -20.62 -9.48
N PRO A 360 6.88 -19.54 -9.87
CA PRO A 360 7.25 -18.51 -8.90
C PRO A 360 5.98 -17.90 -8.29
N GLU A 361 5.98 -17.66 -6.98
CA GLU A 361 4.94 -16.84 -6.35
C GLU A 361 4.82 -15.51 -7.09
N PRO A 362 3.59 -15.04 -7.39
CA PRO A 362 3.44 -13.72 -7.94
C PRO A 362 4.09 -12.71 -7.00
N THR A 363 4.96 -11.87 -7.55
CA THR A 363 5.65 -10.82 -6.81
C THR A 363 4.62 -10.00 -6.03
N PRO A 364 4.73 -9.88 -4.69
CA PRO A 364 3.84 -8.98 -3.96
C PRO A 364 3.96 -7.57 -4.55
N HIS A 365 2.83 -6.91 -4.77
CA HIS A 365 2.86 -5.50 -5.13
C HIS A 365 3.44 -4.68 -3.98
N GLU A 366 4.27 -3.68 -4.28
CA GLU A 366 4.77 -2.74 -3.27
C GLU A 366 3.58 -2.14 -2.50
N GLY A 367 3.61 -2.22 -1.17
CA GLY A 367 2.54 -1.76 -0.29
C GLY A 367 1.47 -2.80 0.08
N ALA A 368 1.66 -4.08 -0.27
CA ALA A 368 1.12 -5.14 0.59
C ALA A 368 1.79 -5.02 1.96
N GLY A 369 1.00 -4.89 3.03
CA GLY A 369 1.55 -4.81 4.39
C GLY A 369 2.44 -6.03 4.70
N PRO A 370 3.33 -5.95 5.70
CA PRO A 370 4.35 -6.97 5.96
C PRO A 370 3.79 -8.36 6.34
N THR A 371 2.48 -8.48 6.56
CA THR A 371 1.85 -9.70 7.04
C THR A 371 0.94 -10.32 5.99
N ARG A 372 1.45 -11.33 5.28
CA ARG A 372 0.62 -12.25 4.48
C ARG A 372 0.05 -13.33 5.39
N VAL A 373 -1.21 -13.71 5.16
CA VAL A 373 -1.86 -14.82 5.86
C VAL A 373 -1.68 -16.10 5.05
N PRO A 374 -1.28 -17.24 5.63
CA PRO A 374 -1.32 -18.52 4.92
C PRO A 374 -2.73 -18.79 4.38
N PHE A 375 -2.86 -19.14 3.10
CA PHE A 375 -4.16 -19.33 2.44
C PHE A 375 -5.06 -20.33 3.19
N GLU A 376 -4.48 -21.47 3.62
CA GLU A 376 -5.18 -22.49 4.41
C GLU A 376 -5.68 -21.96 5.76
N GLU A 377 -4.96 -21.03 6.39
CA GLU A 377 -5.40 -20.39 7.63
C GLU A 377 -6.58 -19.45 7.36
N ALA A 378 -6.54 -18.70 6.27
CA ALA A 378 -7.60 -17.77 5.90
C ALA A 378 -8.94 -18.47 5.63
N LEU A 379 -8.90 -19.71 5.14
CA LEU A 379 -10.08 -20.53 4.85
C LEU A 379 -10.70 -21.23 6.08
N LYS A 380 -10.01 -21.28 7.23
CA LYS A 380 -10.53 -21.97 8.42
C LYS A 380 -11.80 -21.29 8.92
N LEU A 381 -12.89 -22.05 8.93
CA LEU A 381 -14.11 -21.72 9.64
C LEU A 381 -13.89 -22.04 11.13
N THR A 382 -13.47 -21.04 11.90
CA THR A 382 -13.40 -21.14 13.38
C THR A 382 -14.77 -21.27 13.99
#